data_AF-J5VSW1-F1
#
_entry.id   AF-J5VSW1-F1
#
_cell.length_a   1.000
_cell.length_b   1.000
_cell.length_c   1.000
_cell.angle_alpha   90.00
_cell.angle_beta   90.00
_cell.angle_gamma   90.00
#
_symmetry.space_group_name_H-M   'P 1'
#
loop_
_entity.id
_entity.type
_entity.pdbx_description
1 polymer ?
#
loop_
_entity_poly.entity_id
_entity_poly.type
_entity_poly.pdbx_seq_one_letter_code
_entity_poly.pdbx_strand_id
1 'polypeptide(L)'
;MKKIIGLYGLPNTGKTTTLKRLIRLFGEKANGEKPVTIDDYRGKKIVIAPGGDTLGVVKANVKTFKEEKADILVSATRTKGGSQDALKEHAKKIGTDVIWVGKNHSASLHEFINEVQVQELRAFIDLIIDNWDSEPKK
;
A
#
# COMPACT_ATOMS: atom_id res chain seq x y z
N MET A 1 9.06 -9.50 10.74
CA MET A 1 7.70 -8.96 10.96
C MET A 1 7.14 -8.53 9.61
N LYS A 2 5.82 -8.51 9.40
CA LYS A 2 5.21 -8.01 8.16
C LYS A 2 4.28 -6.84 8.47
N LYS A 3 4.23 -5.85 7.57
CA LYS A 3 3.37 -4.66 7.71
C LYS A 3 2.48 -4.50 6.49
N ILE A 4 1.25 -4.05 6.71
CA ILE A 4 0.26 -3.84 5.64
C ILE A 4 -0.29 -2.43 5.77
N ILE A 5 -0.24 -1.66 4.68
CA ILE A 5 -0.79 -0.32 4.54
C ILE A 5 -1.94 -0.38 3.52
N GLY A 6 -3.12 0.08 3.93
CA GLY A 6 -4.29 0.22 3.07
C GLY A 6 -4.57 1.68 2.74
N LEU A 7 -4.36 2.10 1.49
CA LEU A 7 -4.79 3.40 1.00
C LEU A 7 -6.27 3.32 0.62
N TYR A 8 -7.16 3.85 1.45
CA TYR A 8 -8.60 3.71 1.28
C TYR A 8 -9.28 5.03 0.91
N GLY A 9 -10.40 4.97 0.20
CA GLY A 9 -11.18 6.15 -0.16
C GLY A 9 -12.23 5.87 -1.22
N LEU A 10 -13.04 6.89 -1.53
CA LEU A 10 -14.10 6.80 -2.54
C LEU A 10 -13.54 6.42 -3.92
N PRO A 11 -14.36 5.84 -4.82
CA PRO A 11 -13.98 5.65 -6.22
C PRO A 11 -13.51 6.96 -6.87
N ASN A 12 -12.63 6.87 -7.86
CA ASN A 12 -12.14 8.01 -8.66
C ASN A 12 -11.46 9.14 -7.87
N THR A 13 -11.01 8.88 -6.64
CA THR A 13 -10.29 9.86 -5.81
C THR A 13 -8.79 9.95 -6.09
N GLY A 14 -8.25 9.10 -6.98
CA GLY A 14 -6.84 9.10 -7.37
C GLY A 14 -5.94 8.08 -6.66
N LYS A 15 -6.48 7.11 -5.91
CA LYS A 15 -5.69 6.05 -5.22
C LYS A 15 -4.69 5.35 -6.14
N THR A 16 -5.16 4.85 -7.29
CA THR A 16 -4.34 4.18 -8.30
C THR A 16 -3.23 5.13 -8.79
N THR A 17 -3.55 6.40 -9.02
CA THR A 17 -2.59 7.43 -9.45
C THR A 17 -1.53 7.69 -8.39
N THR A 18 -1.91 7.85 -7.12
CA THR A 18 -0.99 8.02 -5.99
C THR A 18 -0.04 6.83 -5.87
N LEU A 19 -0.52 5.58 -5.91
CA LEU A 19 0.36 4.42 -5.79
C LEU A 19 1.26 4.22 -7.01
N LYS A 20 0.79 4.56 -8.23
CA LYS A 20 1.64 4.58 -9.43
C LYS A 20 2.77 5.61 -9.32
N ARG A 21 2.50 6.79 -8.73
CA ARG A 21 3.52 7.81 -8.47
C ARG A 21 4.48 7.38 -7.37
N LEU A 22 4.00 6.70 -6.33
CA LEU A 22 4.84 6.13 -5.29
C LEU A 22 5.82 5.10 -5.89
N ILE A 23 5.35 4.21 -6.77
CA ILE A 23 6.23 3.27 -7.51
C ILE A 23 7.32 4.02 -8.27
N ARG A 24 6.95 5.09 -8.99
CA ARG A 24 7.93 5.93 -9.72
C ARG A 24 8.92 6.63 -8.79
N LEU A 25 8.48 7.05 -7.60
CA LEU A 25 9.34 7.67 -6.60
C LEU A 25 10.40 6.69 -6.07
N PHE A 26 10.10 5.38 -6.05
CA PHE A 26 11.06 4.33 -5.76
C PHE A 26 11.94 3.95 -6.97
N GLY A 27 11.83 4.63 -8.11
CA GLY A 27 12.61 4.37 -9.32
C GLY A 27 12.03 3.30 -10.24
N GLU A 28 10.88 2.72 -9.91
CA GLU A 28 10.26 1.64 -10.67
C GLU A 28 9.18 2.11 -11.66
N LYS A 29 8.83 1.25 -12.62
CA LYS A 29 7.76 1.53 -13.59
C LYS A 29 6.48 0.79 -13.23
N ALA A 30 5.40 1.54 -13.05
CA ALA A 30 4.08 0.93 -12.84
C ALA A 30 3.59 0.17 -14.08
N ASN A 31 3.09 -1.05 -13.88
CA ASN A 31 2.52 -1.90 -14.92
C ASN A 31 0.99 -1.94 -14.84
N GLY A 32 0.34 -0.85 -15.25
CA GLY A 32 -1.10 -0.71 -15.12
C GLY A 32 -1.53 -0.73 -13.64
N GLU A 33 -2.45 -1.62 -13.28
CA GLU A 33 -2.92 -1.79 -11.90
C GLU A 33 -2.28 -2.98 -11.17
N LYS A 34 -1.33 -3.67 -11.83
CA LYS A 34 -0.65 -4.82 -11.25
C LYS A 34 0.29 -4.37 -10.12
N PRO A 35 0.48 -5.22 -9.09
CA PRO A 35 1.49 -4.98 -8.08
C PRO A 35 2.90 -4.87 -8.68
N VAL A 36 3.73 -4.03 -8.06
CA VAL A 36 5.15 -3.87 -8.36
C VAL A 36 5.94 -4.10 -7.08
N THR A 37 7.02 -4.88 -7.20
CA THR A 37 7.95 -5.17 -6.10
C THR A 37 9.12 -4.21 -6.15
N ILE A 38 9.46 -3.63 -5.01
CA ILE A 38 10.71 -2.92 -4.74
C ILE A 38 11.59 -3.89 -3.95
N ASP A 39 12.64 -4.41 -4.56
CA ASP A 39 13.39 -5.56 -4.02
C ASP A 39 14.20 -5.24 -2.76
N ASP A 40 14.83 -4.08 -2.70
CA ASP A 40 15.60 -3.62 -1.56
C ASP A 40 15.44 -2.11 -1.36
N TYR A 41 14.55 -1.74 -0.44
CA TYR A 41 14.48 -0.40 0.10
C TYR A 41 14.88 -0.44 1.56
N ARG A 42 16.11 -0.01 1.84
CA ARG A 42 16.68 0.06 3.21
C ARG A 42 16.65 -1.32 3.92
N GLY A 43 16.94 -2.39 3.18
CA GLY A 43 16.94 -3.76 3.67
C GLY A 43 15.55 -4.40 3.77
N LYS A 44 14.50 -3.78 3.19
CA LYS A 44 13.14 -4.32 3.15
C LYS A 44 12.64 -4.46 1.73
N LYS A 45 11.89 -5.54 1.49
CA LYS A 45 11.16 -5.75 0.23
C LYS A 45 9.74 -5.24 0.35
N ILE A 46 9.31 -4.42 -0.61
CA ILE A 46 8.00 -3.74 -0.58
C ILE A 46 7.20 -4.13 -1.81
N VAL A 47 5.93 -4.50 -1.64
CA VAL A 47 4.98 -4.66 -2.74
C VAL A 47 4.01 -3.49 -2.71
N ILE A 48 3.93 -2.74 -3.82
CA ILE A 48 2.98 -1.65 -4.00
C ILE A 48 1.95 -2.08 -5.04
N ALA A 49 0.68 -2.08 -4.66
CA ALA A 49 -0.43 -2.57 -5.46
C ALA A 49 -1.45 -1.46 -5.77
N PRO A 50 -1.38 -0.84 -6.97
CA PRO A 50 -2.26 0.26 -7.36
C PRO A 50 -3.72 -0.13 -7.50
N GLY A 51 -4.01 -1.37 -7.94
CA GLY A 51 -5.37 -1.89 -8.04
C GLY A 51 -5.95 -2.24 -6.67
N GLY A 52 -7.26 -2.04 -6.49
CA GLY A 52 -7.91 -2.29 -5.18
C GLY A 52 -9.43 -2.28 -5.17
N ASP A 53 -10.06 -2.19 -6.34
CA ASP A 53 -11.49 -1.94 -6.45
C ASP A 53 -12.37 -3.14 -6.13
N THR A 54 -11.85 -4.35 -6.32
CA THR A 54 -12.61 -5.59 -6.10
C THR A 54 -11.87 -6.55 -5.16
N LEU A 55 -12.66 -7.44 -4.56
CA LEU A 55 -12.16 -8.55 -3.73
C LEU A 55 -11.10 -9.38 -4.47
N GLY A 56 -11.34 -9.70 -5.75
CA GLY A 56 -10.42 -10.50 -6.55
C GLY A 56 -9.06 -9.82 -6.74
N VAL A 57 -9.06 -8.50 -7.00
CA VAL A 57 -7.83 -7.71 -7.14
C VAL A 57 -7.05 -7.69 -5.82
N VAL A 58 -7.71 -7.43 -4.68
CA VAL A 58 -7.00 -7.42 -3.38
C VAL A 58 -6.45 -8.82 -3.04
N LYS A 59 -7.17 -9.89 -3.34
CA LYS A 59 -6.65 -11.27 -3.16
C LYS A 59 -5.42 -11.53 -4.03
N ALA A 60 -5.40 -11.04 -5.28
CA ALA A 60 -4.24 -11.14 -6.14
C ALA A 60 -3.04 -10.33 -5.59
N ASN A 61 -3.28 -9.12 -5.10
CA ASN A 61 -2.24 -8.30 -4.45
C ASN A 61 -1.62 -9.02 -3.24
N VAL A 62 -2.47 -9.61 -2.39
CA VAL A 62 -2.05 -10.42 -1.24
C VAL A 62 -1.27 -11.67 -1.67
N LYS A 63 -1.65 -12.29 -2.79
CA LYS A 63 -0.93 -13.42 -3.35
C LYS A 63 0.49 -13.01 -3.77
N THR A 64 0.63 -11.93 -4.53
CA THR A 64 1.94 -11.38 -4.91
C THR A 64 2.78 -11.04 -3.68
N PHE A 65 2.21 -10.38 -2.68
CA PHE A 65 2.90 -10.09 -1.42
C PHE A 65 3.51 -11.33 -0.73
N LYS A 66 2.81 -12.47 -0.79
CA LYS A 66 3.31 -13.74 -0.23
C LYS A 66 4.38 -14.37 -1.11
N GLU A 67 4.15 -14.43 -2.42
CA GLU A 67 5.06 -15.05 -3.40
C GLU A 67 6.40 -14.32 -3.44
N GLU A 68 6.37 -13.00 -3.41
CA GLU A 68 7.55 -12.13 -3.38
C GLU A 68 8.27 -12.16 -2.03
N LYS A 69 7.67 -12.81 -1.01
CA LYS A 69 8.17 -12.83 0.38
C LYS A 69 8.44 -11.42 0.93
N ALA A 70 7.63 -10.45 0.51
CA ALA A 70 7.82 -9.06 0.89
C ALA A 70 7.50 -8.81 2.38
N ASP A 71 8.11 -7.74 2.89
CA ASP A 71 8.01 -7.26 4.26
C ASP A 71 6.83 -6.30 4.43
N ILE A 72 6.62 -5.43 3.44
CA ILE A 72 5.59 -4.38 3.45
C ILE A 72 4.67 -4.53 2.23
N LEU A 73 3.35 -4.52 2.46
CA LEU A 73 2.34 -4.40 1.41
C LEU A 73 1.71 -3.01 1.48
N VAL A 74 1.68 -2.27 0.37
CA VAL A 74 0.89 -1.03 0.21
C VAL A 74 -0.18 -1.29 -0.84
N SER A 75 -1.45 -1.36 -0.45
CA SER A 75 -2.54 -1.69 -1.38
C SER A 75 -3.61 -0.60 -1.39
N ALA A 76 -4.12 -0.28 -2.59
CA ALA A 76 -5.37 0.47 -2.68
C ALA A 76 -6.53 -0.40 -2.18
N THR A 77 -7.52 0.23 -1.56
CA THR A 77 -8.80 -0.40 -1.21
C THR A 77 -9.95 0.60 -1.30
N ARG A 78 -11.18 0.11 -1.27
CA ARG A 78 -12.37 0.94 -1.03
C ARG A 78 -12.53 1.24 0.46
N THR A 79 -13.39 2.21 0.78
CA THR A 79 -13.71 2.62 2.16
C THR A 79 -14.43 1.55 2.96
N LYS A 80 -15.23 0.69 2.31
CA LYS A 80 -15.98 -0.41 2.91
C LYS A 80 -16.14 -1.57 1.91
N GLY A 81 -16.43 -2.76 2.43
CA GLY A 81 -16.79 -3.95 1.66
C GLY A 81 -15.60 -4.86 1.34
N GLY A 82 -15.82 -5.80 0.40
CA GLY A 82 -14.96 -6.97 0.20
C GLY A 82 -13.47 -6.68 0.02
N SER A 83 -13.08 -5.57 -0.63
CA SER A 83 -11.67 -5.19 -0.75
C SER A 83 -11.01 -4.92 0.60
N GLN A 84 -11.69 -4.20 1.50
CA GLN A 84 -11.17 -3.87 2.81
C GLN A 84 -11.15 -5.12 3.71
N ASP A 85 -12.22 -5.90 3.66
CA ASP A 85 -12.37 -7.12 4.48
C ASP A 85 -11.31 -8.17 4.11
N ALA A 86 -10.99 -8.32 2.83
CA ALA A 86 -9.93 -9.22 2.39
C ALA A 86 -8.55 -8.84 2.91
N LEU A 87 -8.25 -7.53 2.95
CA LEU A 87 -6.97 -7.04 3.46
C LEU A 87 -6.88 -7.25 4.98
N LYS A 88 -7.98 -6.99 5.71
CA LYS A 88 -8.08 -7.28 7.16
C LYS A 88 -7.95 -8.76 7.47
N GLU A 89 -8.66 -9.60 6.74
CA GLU A 89 -8.61 -11.06 6.90
C GLU A 89 -7.18 -11.57 6.68
N HIS A 90 -6.49 -11.04 5.66
CA HIS A 90 -5.10 -11.40 5.43
C HIS A 90 -4.17 -10.94 6.56
N ALA A 91 -4.30 -9.69 7.02
CA ALA A 91 -3.50 -9.14 8.11
C ALA A 91 -3.64 -10.00 9.37
N LYS A 92 -4.88 -10.33 9.75
CA LYS A 92 -5.18 -11.22 10.88
C LYS A 92 -4.50 -12.58 10.75
N LYS A 93 -4.51 -13.18 9.54
CA LYS A 93 -3.85 -14.48 9.28
C LYS A 93 -2.34 -14.46 9.48
N ILE A 94 -1.69 -13.31 9.29
CA ILE A 94 -0.24 -13.17 9.48
C ILE A 94 0.12 -12.49 10.80
N GLY A 95 -0.85 -12.34 11.71
CA GLY A 95 -0.65 -11.77 13.04
C GLY A 95 -0.29 -10.28 13.04
N THR A 96 -0.77 -9.51 12.06
CA THR A 96 -0.55 -8.06 11.97
C THR A 96 -1.89 -7.33 11.77
N ASP A 97 -1.87 -6.01 11.96
CA ASP A 97 -2.99 -5.15 11.65
C ASP A 97 -2.75 -4.38 10.35
N VAL A 98 -3.84 -3.93 9.71
CA VAL A 98 -3.74 -3.03 8.57
C VAL A 98 -3.66 -1.60 9.07
N ILE A 99 -2.63 -0.88 8.66
CA ILE A 99 -2.53 0.56 8.86
C ILE A 99 -3.32 1.26 7.76
N TRP A 100 -4.36 2.00 8.13
CA TRP A 100 -5.25 2.65 7.18
C TRP A 100 -4.84 4.10 6.94
N VAL A 101 -4.60 4.44 5.68
CA VAL A 101 -4.33 5.81 5.24
C VAL A 101 -5.48 6.26 4.34
N GLY A 102 -6.16 7.35 4.72
CA GLY A 102 -7.26 7.90 3.94
C GLY A 102 -6.76 8.64 2.70
N LYS A 103 -7.44 8.46 1.56
CA LYS A 103 -7.15 9.21 0.34
C LYS A 103 -7.61 10.65 0.50
N ASN A 104 -6.66 11.59 0.48
CA ASN A 104 -6.97 13.02 0.41
C ASN A 104 -7.46 13.36 -1.00
N HIS A 105 -8.46 14.22 -1.12
CA HIS A 105 -9.02 14.57 -2.43
C HIS A 105 -9.46 16.04 -2.48
N SER A 106 -9.12 16.70 -3.58
CA SER A 106 -9.65 18.00 -3.96
C SER A 106 -9.89 17.99 -5.46
N ALA A 107 -11.01 18.56 -5.88
CA ALA A 107 -11.33 18.69 -7.30
C ALA A 107 -10.37 19.67 -8.01
N SER A 108 -9.98 20.77 -7.34
CA SER A 108 -9.12 21.81 -7.91
C SER A 108 -7.62 21.55 -7.70
N LEU A 109 -7.26 20.84 -6.63
CA LEU A 109 -5.87 20.58 -6.25
C LEU A 109 -5.46 19.11 -6.38
N HIS A 110 -6.13 18.36 -7.27
CA HIS A 110 -5.96 16.91 -7.39
C HIS A 110 -4.50 16.48 -7.55
N GLU A 111 -3.76 17.14 -8.44
CA GLU A 111 -2.36 16.85 -8.73
C GLU A 111 -1.45 17.12 -7.53
N PHE A 112 -1.59 18.29 -6.91
CA PHE A 112 -0.83 18.69 -5.72
C PHE A 112 -1.09 17.74 -4.55
N ILE A 113 -2.35 17.40 -4.28
CA ILE A 113 -2.70 16.46 -3.21
C ILE A 113 -2.12 15.07 -3.47
N ASN A 114 -2.15 14.60 -4.72
CA ASN A 114 -1.55 13.32 -5.05
C ASN A 114 -0.04 13.33 -4.82
N GLU A 115 0.65 14.42 -5.15
CA GLU A 115 2.10 14.56 -4.95
C GLU A 115 2.46 14.61 -3.46
N VAL A 116 1.79 15.44 -2.67
CA VAL A 116 2.00 15.51 -1.22
C VAL A 116 1.73 14.15 -0.57
N GLN A 117 0.65 13.47 -0.96
CA GLN A 117 0.31 12.18 -0.39
C GLN A 117 1.29 11.06 -0.77
N VAL A 118 1.95 11.17 -1.93
CA VAL A 118 3.05 10.25 -2.28
C VAL A 118 4.22 10.42 -1.31
N GLN A 119 4.58 11.66 -0.98
CA GLN A 119 5.65 11.94 -0.02
C GLN A 119 5.27 11.49 1.39
N GLU A 120 4.02 11.71 1.80
CA GLU A 120 3.49 11.22 3.08
C GLU A 120 3.59 9.69 3.18
N LEU A 121 3.17 8.95 2.15
CA LEU A 121 3.27 7.49 2.13
C LEU A 121 4.71 7.01 2.20
N ARG A 122 5.64 7.67 1.49
CA ARG A 122 7.07 7.34 1.57
C ARG A 122 7.63 7.59 2.97
N ALA A 123 7.38 8.75 3.55
CA ALA A 123 7.82 9.09 4.91
C ALA A 123 7.24 8.12 5.94
N PHE A 124 6.01 7.66 5.72
CA PHE A 124 5.37 6.67 6.59
C PHE A 124 6.01 5.28 6.47
N ILE A 125 6.40 4.86 5.25
CA ILE A 125 7.21 3.65 5.04
C ILE A 125 8.56 3.79 5.74
N ASP A 126 9.23 4.94 5.59
CA ASP A 126 10.50 5.21 6.26
C ASP A 126 10.37 5.09 7.78
N LEU A 127 9.33 5.69 8.37
CA LEU A 127 9.04 5.59 9.79
C LEU A 127 8.79 4.14 10.25
N ILE A 128 8.07 3.35 9.44
CA ILE A 128 7.85 1.92 9.73
C ILE A 128 9.19 1.17 9.76
N ILE A 129 10.08 1.46 8.82
CA ILE A 129 11.40 0.82 8.73
C ILE A 129 12.30 1.27 9.88
N ASP A 130 12.29 2.56 10.24
CA ASP A 130 13.07 3.09 11.36
C ASP A 130 12.68 2.43 12.69
N ASN A 131 11.39 2.11 12.85
CA ASN A 131 10.87 1.47 14.06
C ASN A 131 10.83 -0.06 13.99
N TRP A 132 11.43 -0.69 12.97
CA TRP A 132 11.21 -2.10 12.64
C TRP A 132 11.69 -3.07 13.73
N ASP A 133 12.77 -2.74 14.42
CA ASP A 133 13.40 -3.57 15.45
C ASP A 133 13.15 -3.07 16.88
N SER A 134 12.45 -1.95 17.04
CA SER A 134 12.09 -1.35 18.33
C SER A 134 10.77 -1.87 18.91
N GLU A 135 9.99 -2.64 18.15
CA GLU A 135 8.85 -3.38 18.72
C GLU A 135 9.35 -4.63 19.48
N PRO A 136 8.94 -4.83 20.75
CA PRO A 136 9.35 -6.01 21.51
C PRO A 136 8.90 -7.28 20.77
N LYS A 137 9.85 -8.20 20.56
CA LYS A 137 9.57 -9.53 20.00
C LYS A 137 8.60 -10.23 20.96
N LYS A 138 7.34 -10.38 20.56
CA LYS A 138 6.35 -11.21 21.25
C LYS A 138 6.72 -12.68 21.14
#